data_AF-A0A317WIG4-F1
#
_entry.id   AF-A0A317WIG4-F1
#
_cell.length_a   1.000
_cell.length_b   1.000
_cell.length_c   1.000
_cell.angle_alpha   90.00
_cell.angle_beta   90.00
_cell.angle_gamma   90.00
#
_symmetry.space_group_name_H-M   'P 1'
#
loop_
_entity.id
_entity.type
_entity.pdbx_description
1 polymer ?
#
loop_
_entity_poly.entity_id
_entity_poly.type
_entity_poly.pdbx_seq_one_letter_code
_entity_poly.pdbx_strand_id
1 'polypeptide(L)' 'MDRKSSAANSGTGSSSINNTQSDLSDLEKYKARWAKIYDDTVRQINEVREQEKKSRISKQSKSSSSS' A
#
# COMPACT_ATOMS: atom_id res chain seq x y z
N MET A 1 -5.53 -34.30 -56.93
CA MET A 1 -5.90 -33.96 -55.54
C MET A 1 -4.63 -33.54 -54.83
N ASP A 2 -4.36 -32.25 -54.93
CA ASP A 2 -3.05 -31.62 -54.77
C ASP A 2 -2.99 -31.00 -53.37
N ARG A 3 -2.10 -31.52 -52.52
CA ARG A 3 -1.97 -31.07 -51.12
C ARG A 3 -1.10 -29.82 -51.06
N LYS A 4 -1.70 -28.62 -51.07
CA LYS A 4 -0.99 -27.36 -50.78
C LYS A 4 -0.91 -27.17 -49.27
N SER A 5 0.20 -27.59 -48.68
CA SER A 5 0.61 -27.25 -47.31
C SER A 5 0.93 -25.76 -47.26
N SER A 6 -0.02 -24.92 -46.84
CA SER A 6 0.28 -23.53 -46.52
C SER A 6 0.88 -23.51 -45.12
N ALA A 7 2.22 -23.49 -45.04
CA ALA A 7 2.92 -23.21 -43.79
C ALA A 7 2.50 -21.82 -43.32
N ALA A 8 1.73 -21.76 -42.23
CA ALA A 8 1.43 -20.53 -41.54
C ALA A 8 2.75 -19.98 -40.98
N ASN A 9 3.26 -18.91 -41.61
CA ASN A 9 4.31 -18.08 -41.06
C ASN A 9 3.74 -17.38 -39.82
N SER A 10 3.89 -18.01 -38.67
CA SER A 10 3.62 -17.42 -37.35
C SER A 10 4.72 -16.40 -37.06
N GLY A 11 4.65 -15.26 -37.75
CA GLY A 11 5.51 -14.11 -37.50
C GLY A 11 5.33 -13.63 -36.07
N THR A 12 6.36 -13.90 -35.27
CA THR A 12 6.80 -13.17 -34.07
C THR A 12 5.74 -12.28 -33.42
N GLY A 13 5.06 -12.83 -32.41
CA GLY A 13 4.26 -12.05 -31.48
C GLY A 13 5.13 -10.98 -30.80
N SER A 14 4.99 -9.74 -31.23
CA SER A 14 5.51 -8.56 -30.55
C SER A 14 4.72 -8.33 -29.26
N SER A 15 4.99 -9.15 -28.23
CA SER A 15 4.46 -8.98 -26.88
C SER A 15 5.61 -8.71 -25.92
N SER A 16 6.28 -7.55 -26.01
CA SER A 16 7.28 -7.17 -24.99
C SER A 16 7.72 -5.71 -25.10
N ILE A 17 6.85 -4.77 -24.71
CA ILE A 17 7.30 -3.47 -24.18
C ILE A 17 6.20 -2.71 -23.42
N ASN A 18 4.92 -2.93 -23.74
CA ASN A 18 3.82 -2.18 -23.11
C ASN A 18 3.36 -2.72 -21.73
N ASN A 19 3.78 -3.93 -21.35
CA ASN A 19 3.34 -4.55 -20.10
C ASN A 19 4.16 -4.05 -18.88
N THR A 20 5.48 -3.96 -19.03
CA THR A 20 6.40 -3.57 -17.95
C THR A 20 6.15 -2.15 -17.43
N GLN A 21 5.72 -1.23 -18.31
CA GLN A 21 5.43 0.15 -17.91
C GLN A 21 4.14 0.27 -17.09
N SER A 22 3.17 -0.62 -17.33
CA SER A 22 1.94 -0.71 -16.53
C SER A 22 2.24 -1.30 -15.15
N ASP A 23 3.08 -2.35 -15.08
CA ASP A 23 3.50 -2.99 -13.84
C ASP A 23 4.33 -2.06 -12.94
N LEU A 24 5.20 -1.24 -13.51
CA LEU A 24 5.98 -0.24 -12.76
C LEU A 24 5.07 0.83 -12.14
N SER A 25 4.06 1.31 -12.89
CA SER A 25 3.08 2.27 -12.38
C SER A 25 2.27 1.69 -11.22
N ASP A 26 1.93 0.40 -11.28
CA ASP A 26 1.15 -0.25 -10.24
C ASP A 26 1.98 -0.56 -8.99
N LEU A 27 3.27 -0.89 -9.14
CA LEU A 27 4.20 -1.03 -8.03
C LEU A 27 4.40 0.31 -7.29
N GLU A 28 4.55 1.41 -8.02
CA GLU A 28 4.67 2.75 -7.42
C GLU A 28 3.40 3.14 -6.67
N LYS A 29 2.22 2.92 -7.26
CA LYS A 29 0.93 3.12 -6.57
C LYS A 29 0.80 2.26 -5.32
N TYR A 30 1.30 1.03 -5.36
CA TYR A 30 1.28 0.13 -4.20
C TYR A 30 2.19 0.66 -3.08
N LYS A 31 3.42 1.08 -3.41
CA LYS A 31 4.35 1.69 -2.46
C LYS A 31 3.77 2.96 -1.83
N ALA A 32 3.17 3.84 -2.63
CA ALA A 32 2.54 5.07 -2.13
C ALA A 32 1.37 4.78 -1.18
N ARG A 33 0.54 3.78 -1.50
CA ARG A 33 -0.55 3.34 -0.61
C ARG A 33 0.00 2.82 0.72
N TRP A 34 1.06 2.03 0.71
CA TRP A 34 1.67 1.52 1.95
C TRP A 34 2.32 2.61 2.78
N ALA A 35 3.03 3.56 2.16
CA ALA A 35 3.58 4.70 2.87
C ALA A 35 2.48 5.47 3.60
N LYS A 36 1.36 5.74 2.92
CA LYS A 36 0.20 6.41 3.53
C LYS A 36 -0.38 5.62 4.71
N ILE A 37 -0.59 4.30 4.55
CA ILE A 37 -1.12 3.44 5.62
C ILE A 37 -0.18 3.45 6.82
N TYR A 38 1.13 3.36 6.58
CA TYR A 38 2.14 3.39 7.62
C TYR A 38 2.09 4.71 8.40
N ASP A 39 2.11 5.84 7.70
CA ASP A 39 2.09 7.17 8.32
C ASP A 39 0.82 7.39 9.15
N ASP A 40 -0.36 7.02 8.60
CA ASP A 40 -1.63 7.13 9.32
C ASP A 40 -1.68 6.23 10.56
N THR A 41 -1.11 5.02 10.48
CA THR A 41 -1.07 4.09 11.61
C THR A 41 -0.16 4.62 12.72
N VAL A 42 1.03 5.12 12.38
CA VAL A 42 1.95 5.73 13.36
C VAL A 42 1.31 6.94 14.03
N ARG A 43 0.62 7.79 13.26
CA ARG A 43 -0.11 8.94 13.79
C ARG A 43 -1.20 8.52 14.77
N GLN A 44 -2.04 7.54 14.42
CA GLN A 44 -3.09 7.04 15.31
C GLN A 44 -2.52 6.46 16.61
N ILE A 45 -1.44 5.65 16.53
CA ILE A 45 -0.78 5.09 17.72
C ILE A 45 -0.26 6.21 18.63
N ASN A 46 0.30 7.28 18.06
CA ASN A 46 0.77 8.42 18.83
C ASN A 46 -0.39 9.19 19.47
N GLU A 47 -1.47 9.44 18.73
CA GLU A 47 -2.67 10.11 19.24
C GLU A 47 -3.28 9.33 20.42
N VAL A 48 -3.40 8.00 20.30
CA VAL A 48 -3.90 7.15 21.38
C VAL A 48 -2.97 7.21 22.59
N ARG A 49 -1.64 7.08 22.41
CA ARG A 49 -0.68 7.17 23.52
C ARG A 49 -0.75 8.51 24.25
N GLU A 50 -0.90 9.62 23.52
CA GLU A 50 -1.01 10.94 24.13
C GLU A 50 -2.34 11.12 24.86
N GLN A 51 -3.44 10.56 24.35
CA GLN A 51 -4.72 10.53 25.07
C GLN A 51 -4.65 9.68 26.35
N GLU A 52 -3.97 8.53 26.31
CA GLU A 52 -3.76 7.71 27.51
C GLU A 52 -2.93 8.44 28.56
N LYS A 53 -1.86 9.12 28.16
CA LYS A 53 -1.03 9.93 29.07
C LYS A 53 -1.86 11.02 29.73
N LYS A 54 -2.63 11.79 28.93
CA LYS A 54 -3.55 12.82 29.45
C LYS A 54 -4.59 12.26 30.40
N SER A 55 -5.16 11.09 30.08
CA SER A 55 -6.16 10.42 30.90
C SER A 55 -5.59 9.93 32.24
N ARG A 56 -4.36 9.41 32.26
CA ARG A 56 -3.67 9.00 33.49
C ARG A 56 -3.37 10.21 34.39
N ILE A 57 -2.88 11.30 33.81
CA ILE A 57 -2.61 12.55 34.54
C ILE A 57 -3.89 13.11 35.15
N SER A 58 -4.98 13.19 34.37
CA SER A 58 -6.30 13.64 34.86
C SER A 58 -6.81 12.80 36.04
N LYS A 59 -6.66 11.47 35.97
CA LYS A 59 -7.06 10.56 37.05
C LYS A 59 -6.20 10.75 38.31
N GLN A 60 -4.90 11.01 38.15
CA GLN A 60 -3.98 11.23 39.27
C GLN A 60 -4.19 12.58 39.96
N SER A 61 -4.58 13.63 39.22
CA SER A 61 -4.96 14.94 39.79
C SER A 61 -6.23 14.88 40.64
N LYS A 62 -7.14 13.95 40.33
CA LYS A 62 -8.42 13.79 41.04
C LYS A 62 -8.30 12.96 42.32
N SER A 63 -7.28 12.11 42.44
CA SER A 63 -6.98 11.34 43.65
C SER A 63 -6.07 12.06 44.64
N SER A 64 -5.50 13.22 44.27
CA SER A 64 -4.59 14.01 45.11
C SER A 64 -5.23 15.26 45.71
N SER A 65 -6.51 15.52 45.41
CA SER A 65 -7.29 16.67 45.90
C SER A 65 -8.24 16.32 47.05
N SER A 66 -8.09 15.14 47.66
CA SER A 66 -8.76 14.76 48.91
C SER A 66 -7.77 14.80 50.06
N SER A 67 -7.57 15.98 50.66
CA SER A 67 -6.96 16.20 51.98
C SER A 67 -7.46 17.52 52.53
#